data_AF-A0A7N2R5E6-F1
#
_entry.id   AF-A0A7N2R5E6-F1
#
_cell.length_a   1.000
_cell.length_b   1.000
_cell.length_c   1.000
_cell.angle_alpha   90.00
_cell.angle_beta   90.00
_cell.angle_gamma   90.00
#
_symmetry.space_group_name_H-M   'P 1'
#
loop_
_entity.id
_entity.type
_entity.pdbx_description
1 polymer ?
#
loop_
_entity_poly.entity_id
_entity_poly.type
_entity_poly.pdbx_seq_one_letter_code
_entity_poly.pdbx_strand_id
1 'polypeptide(L)'
;MDTNKKIFLTPNGKFNTLSTSILKFLFGVTEGIPFVVTLATGYWNKKMLFGKATVQEPLACLTMNSVTTVCIDKSGWRSINSEAADSTKREIEAWINAGVNIILVSEDDVSILEDIACKCGLLPNADKLKLEAKDFQNYINDKQMDEKKGHTVAMVGIKTNMIPALKEADVGITIQTFSTEMVRQSSDIIIVDGNLSFLDSLVTLVRCGRCIYDNIRKYMQLELTMNISGLLITSITTMFCGDSPITTIQLVWANFVVTLLGGLGLLTETPSKELIEKPPLRKTEPLINMARWRKLSSKLCINLAS
;
A
#
# COMPACT_ATOMS: atom_id res chain seq x y z
N MET A 1 -19.56 -53.01 -20.61
CA MET A 1 -19.76 -51.60 -20.22
C MET A 1 -19.30 -51.38 -18.77
N ASP A 2 -18.20 -52.06 -18.34
CA ASP A 2 -17.86 -52.20 -16.91
C ASP A 2 -16.39 -51.87 -16.57
N THR A 3 -15.55 -51.59 -17.56
CA THR A 3 -14.16 -51.17 -17.34
C THR A 3 -14.01 -49.67 -17.07
N ASN A 4 -14.92 -48.83 -17.56
CA ASN A 4 -14.89 -47.37 -17.33
C ASN A 4 -15.45 -46.97 -15.95
N LYS A 5 -16.22 -47.83 -15.28
CA LYS A 5 -16.79 -47.54 -13.94
C LYS A 5 -15.79 -47.75 -12.80
N LYS A 6 -14.75 -48.56 -13.00
CA LYS A 6 -13.73 -48.85 -11.98
C LYS A 6 -12.70 -47.73 -11.80
N ILE A 7 -12.55 -46.86 -12.80
CA ILE A 7 -11.62 -45.70 -12.74
C ILE A 7 -12.22 -44.56 -11.90
N PHE A 8 -13.55 -44.52 -11.73
CA PHE A 8 -14.24 -43.43 -11.02
C PHE A 8 -14.65 -43.74 -9.57
N LEU A 9 -14.56 -45.00 -9.11
CA LEU A 9 -15.19 -45.44 -7.85
C LEU A 9 -14.25 -46.03 -6.79
N THR A 10 -12.94 -45.92 -6.99
CA THR A 10 -11.97 -46.16 -5.91
C THR A 10 -10.92 -45.06 -5.96
N PRO A 11 -11.04 -43.99 -5.16
CA PRO A 11 -9.93 -43.07 -5.00
C PRO A 11 -8.84 -43.86 -4.27
N ASN A 12 -7.82 -44.32 -5.00
CA ASN A 12 -6.55 -44.69 -4.39
C ASN A 12 -6.19 -43.57 -3.42
N GLY A 13 -5.91 -43.90 -2.15
CA GLY A 13 -5.74 -42.91 -1.07
C GLY A 13 -4.81 -41.74 -1.46
N LYS A 14 -3.80 -42.02 -2.30
CA LYS A 14 -2.88 -41.04 -2.88
C LYS A 14 -3.55 -39.87 -3.62
N PHE A 15 -4.58 -40.11 -4.44
CA PHE A 15 -5.26 -39.04 -5.19
C PHE A 15 -6.12 -38.15 -4.29
N ASN A 16 -6.77 -38.73 -3.29
CA ASN A 16 -7.55 -37.98 -2.31
C ASN A 16 -6.64 -37.10 -1.43
N THR A 17 -5.47 -37.62 -1.05
CA THR A 17 -4.45 -36.87 -0.28
C THR A 17 -3.86 -35.71 -1.10
N LEU A 18 -3.59 -35.91 -2.38
CA LEU A 18 -3.09 -34.85 -3.26
C LEU A 18 -4.14 -33.76 -3.49
N SER A 19 -5.40 -34.16 -3.77
CA SER A 19 -6.52 -33.24 -3.94
C SER A 19 -6.77 -32.38 -2.70
N THR A 20 -6.77 -33.00 -1.51
CA THR A 20 -6.92 -32.28 -0.24
C THR A 20 -5.73 -31.36 0.07
N SER A 21 -4.52 -31.68 -0.38
CA SER A 21 -3.33 -30.82 -0.20
C SER A 21 -3.39 -29.58 -1.08
N ILE A 22 -3.83 -29.73 -2.34
CA ILE A 22 -4.04 -28.61 -3.27
C ILE A 22 -5.15 -27.68 -2.76
N LEU A 23 -6.25 -28.24 -2.26
CA LEU A 23 -7.36 -27.44 -1.72
C LEU A 23 -6.93 -26.59 -0.52
N LYS A 24 -6.07 -27.12 0.36
CA LYS A 24 -5.51 -26.38 1.50
C LYS A 24 -4.58 -25.25 1.05
N PHE A 25 -3.73 -25.52 0.06
CA PHE A 25 -2.87 -24.50 -0.54
C PHE A 25 -3.71 -23.34 -1.09
N LEU A 26 -4.75 -23.66 -1.85
CA LEU A 26 -5.68 -22.66 -2.38
C LEU A 26 -6.31 -21.86 -1.25
N PHE A 27 -6.89 -22.52 -0.23
CA PHE A 27 -7.54 -21.84 0.88
C PHE A 27 -6.61 -20.92 1.69
N GLY A 28 -5.39 -21.37 1.98
CA GLY A 28 -4.39 -20.56 2.70
C GLY A 28 -3.98 -19.30 1.92
N VAL A 29 -3.82 -19.43 0.61
CA VAL A 29 -3.46 -18.32 -0.27
C VAL A 29 -4.64 -17.37 -0.52
N THR A 30 -5.84 -17.89 -0.77
CA THR A 30 -7.01 -17.07 -1.14
C THR A 30 -7.62 -16.35 0.06
N GLU A 31 -7.69 -16.99 1.22
CA GLU A 31 -8.40 -16.44 2.40
C GLU A 31 -7.44 -15.99 3.52
N GLY A 32 -6.35 -16.73 3.74
CA GLY A 32 -5.43 -16.45 4.84
C GLY A 32 -4.66 -15.13 4.67
N ILE A 33 -4.16 -14.87 3.46
CA ILE A 33 -3.38 -13.65 3.17
C ILE A 33 -4.23 -12.38 3.33
N PRO A 34 -5.43 -12.24 2.70
CA PRO A 34 -6.24 -11.04 2.86
C PRO A 34 -6.68 -10.79 4.30
N PHE A 35 -6.98 -11.86 5.06
CA PHE A 35 -7.36 -11.76 6.46
C PHE A 35 -6.28 -11.11 7.32
N VAL A 36 -5.04 -11.61 7.24
CA VAL A 36 -3.92 -11.08 8.02
C VAL A 36 -3.54 -9.67 7.57
N VAL A 37 -3.57 -9.38 6.26
CA VAL A 37 -3.32 -8.03 5.74
C VAL A 37 -4.34 -7.04 6.28
N THR A 38 -5.61 -7.43 6.39
CA THR A 38 -6.68 -6.59 6.97
C THR A 38 -6.42 -6.31 8.45
N LEU A 39 -6.07 -7.32 9.24
CA LEU A 39 -5.71 -7.13 10.66
C LEU A 39 -4.51 -6.21 10.83
N ALA A 40 -3.47 -6.39 10.03
CA ALA A 40 -2.29 -5.54 10.06
C ALA A 40 -2.59 -4.10 9.68
N THR A 41 -3.39 -3.89 8.63
CA THR A 41 -3.81 -2.56 8.19
C THR A 41 -4.65 -1.89 9.28
N GLY A 42 -5.56 -2.61 9.92
CA GLY A 42 -6.33 -2.11 11.06
C GLY A 42 -5.45 -1.73 12.26
N TYR A 43 -4.44 -2.55 12.58
CA TYR A 43 -3.45 -2.24 13.62
C TYR A 43 -2.65 -0.99 13.26
N TRP A 44 -2.18 -0.87 12.02
CA TRP A 44 -1.41 0.27 11.55
C TRP A 44 -2.22 1.54 11.50
N ASN A 45 -3.47 1.48 11.07
CA ASN A 45 -4.39 2.59 11.21
C ASN A 45 -4.42 2.99 12.67
N LYS A 46 -4.79 2.12 13.61
CA LYS A 46 -4.81 2.46 15.04
C LYS A 46 -3.49 3.03 15.60
N LYS A 47 -2.35 2.56 15.10
CA LYS A 47 -1.01 3.01 15.52
C LYS A 47 -0.60 4.35 14.91
N MET A 48 -0.84 4.57 13.62
CA MET A 48 -0.64 5.86 12.93
C MET A 48 -1.59 6.93 13.46
N LEU A 49 -2.79 6.51 13.83
CA LEU A 49 -3.87 7.32 14.39
C LEU A 49 -3.55 7.89 15.78
N PHE A 50 -2.49 7.44 16.45
CA PHE A 50 -2.17 7.90 17.80
C PHE A 50 -1.62 9.34 17.76
N GLY A 51 -2.54 10.29 17.64
CA GLY A 51 -2.33 11.73 17.81
C GLY A 51 -1.99 12.55 16.56
N LYS A 52 -1.99 11.99 15.34
CA LYS A 52 -1.55 12.72 14.12
C LYS A 52 -2.50 12.69 12.91
N ALA A 53 -3.25 11.63 12.70
CA ALA A 53 -4.17 11.50 11.57
C ALA A 53 -5.37 10.63 11.95
N THR A 54 -6.44 10.70 11.16
CA THR A 54 -7.68 9.91 11.17
C THR A 54 -7.92 9.32 9.79
N VAL A 55 -7.62 8.03 9.60
CA VAL A 55 -7.87 7.29 8.35
C VAL A 55 -9.31 6.76 8.36
N GLN A 56 -10.13 7.22 7.43
CA GLN A 56 -11.50 6.72 7.22
C GLN A 56 -11.49 5.46 6.36
N GLU A 57 -10.70 5.47 5.30
CA GLU A 57 -10.58 4.35 4.36
C GLU A 57 -9.23 3.63 4.59
N PRO A 58 -9.22 2.37 5.09
CA PRO A 58 -7.99 1.67 5.42
C PRO A 58 -7.02 1.51 4.25
N LEU A 59 -7.56 1.37 3.04
CA LEU A 59 -6.78 1.23 1.82
C LEU A 59 -6.06 2.51 1.41
N ALA A 60 -6.55 3.69 1.82
CA ALA A 60 -5.92 4.96 1.46
C ALA A 60 -4.51 5.08 2.03
N CYS A 61 -4.27 4.59 3.26
CA CYS A 61 -2.93 4.55 3.85
C CYS A 61 -1.98 3.66 3.04
N LEU A 62 -2.49 2.57 2.46
CA LEU A 62 -1.71 1.75 1.55
C LEU A 62 -1.45 2.49 0.24
N THR A 63 -2.45 3.13 -0.36
CA THR A 63 -2.31 3.90 -1.62
C THR A 63 -1.30 5.05 -1.50
N MET A 64 -1.10 5.61 -0.30
CA MET A 64 -0.04 6.59 -0.04
C MET A 64 1.38 6.09 -0.35
N ASN A 65 1.61 4.77 -0.44
CA ASN A 65 2.92 4.20 -0.79
C ASN A 65 3.38 4.58 -2.22
N SER A 66 2.42 4.71 -3.15
CA SER A 66 2.67 4.93 -4.57
C SER A 66 2.37 6.35 -5.01
N VAL A 67 2.09 7.26 -4.07
CA VAL A 67 1.86 8.68 -4.35
C VAL A 67 3.09 9.29 -5.01
N THR A 68 2.85 9.84 -6.19
CA THR A 68 3.86 10.51 -7.02
C THR A 68 3.62 12.00 -7.14
N THR A 69 2.39 12.44 -6.86
CA THR A 69 2.00 13.84 -6.97
C THR A 69 1.03 14.17 -5.84
N VAL A 70 1.33 15.23 -5.09
CA VAL A 70 0.44 15.80 -4.08
C VAL A 70 -0.04 17.14 -4.59
N CYS A 71 -1.35 17.26 -4.79
CA CYS A 71 -2.01 18.50 -5.15
C CYS A 71 -2.50 19.18 -3.87
N ILE A 72 -2.13 20.44 -3.65
CA ILE A 72 -2.52 21.20 -2.46
C ILE A 72 -3.29 22.44 -2.90
N ASP A 73 -4.49 22.66 -2.34
CA ASP A 73 -5.22 23.90 -2.57
C ASP A 73 -4.46 25.12 -1.99
N LYS A 74 -4.52 26.28 -2.65
CA LYS A 74 -3.93 27.53 -2.16
C LYS A 74 -4.37 27.88 -0.73
N SER A 75 -5.64 27.68 -0.40
CA SER A 75 -6.15 27.93 0.96
C SER A 75 -5.56 26.93 1.95
N GLY A 76 -5.46 25.66 1.51
CA GLY A 76 -4.64 24.62 2.12
C GLY A 76 -3.25 25.11 2.50
N TRP A 77 -2.51 25.53 1.50
CA TRP A 77 -1.13 25.98 1.63
C TRP A 77 -0.96 27.16 2.58
N ARG A 78 -1.85 28.17 2.51
CA ARG A 78 -1.79 29.34 3.40
C ARG A 78 -2.03 28.97 4.86
N SER A 79 -2.97 28.06 5.13
CA SER A 79 -3.21 27.55 6.48
C SER A 79 -2.01 26.78 7.01
N ILE A 80 -1.30 26.06 6.15
CA ILE A 80 -0.11 25.26 6.50
C ILE A 80 1.13 26.12 6.74
N ASN A 81 1.36 27.14 5.91
CA ASN A 81 2.61 27.91 5.88
C ASN A 81 2.58 29.18 6.77
N SER A 82 1.67 29.25 7.76
CA SER A 82 1.66 30.40 8.69
C SER A 82 2.83 30.37 9.68
N GLU A 83 3.48 29.22 9.85
CA GLU A 83 4.61 29.00 10.75
C GLU A 83 5.93 28.86 9.94
N ALA A 84 6.83 29.85 10.09
CA ALA A 84 8.24 29.86 9.68
C ALA A 84 8.60 29.29 8.28
N ALA A 85 8.81 30.19 7.31
CA ALA A 85 9.17 29.86 5.92
C ALA A 85 10.43 28.98 5.74
N ASP A 86 11.36 28.94 6.72
CA ASP A 86 12.60 28.16 6.63
C ASP A 86 12.42 26.67 6.98
N SER A 87 11.46 26.30 7.83
CA SER A 87 11.15 24.87 8.09
C SER A 87 10.50 24.23 6.87
N THR A 88 9.59 24.95 6.21
CA THR A 88 8.82 24.46 5.05
C THR A 88 9.73 24.10 3.88
N LYS A 89 10.82 24.86 3.64
CA LYS A 89 11.76 24.56 2.54
C LYS A 89 12.45 23.20 2.69
N ARG A 90 12.92 22.88 3.90
CA ARG A 90 13.58 21.57 4.17
C ARG A 90 12.61 20.41 3.97
N GLU A 91 11.36 20.60 4.33
CA GLU A 91 10.32 19.59 4.14
C GLU A 91 10.06 19.38 2.64
N ILE A 92 9.86 20.46 1.86
CA ILE A 92 9.68 20.40 0.40
C ILE A 92 10.86 19.68 -0.28
N GLU A 93 12.10 19.95 0.12
CA GLU A 93 13.27 19.24 -0.40
C GLU A 93 13.22 17.75 -0.09
N ALA A 94 12.79 17.36 1.12
CA ALA A 94 12.60 15.95 1.46
C ALA A 94 11.53 15.28 0.59
N TRP A 95 10.45 15.98 0.23
CA TRP A 95 9.42 15.51 -0.69
C TRP A 95 9.96 15.26 -2.10
N ILE A 96 10.70 16.22 -2.64
CA ILE A 96 11.31 16.13 -3.96
C ILE A 96 12.33 14.98 -3.99
N ASN A 97 13.19 14.89 -2.97
CA ASN A 97 14.16 13.80 -2.82
C ASN A 97 13.49 12.43 -2.67
N ALA A 98 12.31 12.38 -2.03
CA ALA A 98 11.49 11.17 -1.95
C ALA A 98 10.76 10.83 -3.25
N GLY A 99 10.96 11.61 -4.33
CA GLY A 99 10.40 11.38 -5.67
C GLY A 99 8.93 11.80 -5.80
N VAL A 100 8.42 12.66 -4.92
CA VAL A 100 7.04 13.13 -4.93
C VAL A 100 6.99 14.59 -5.37
N ASN A 101 6.18 14.87 -6.39
CA ASN A 101 5.97 16.23 -6.88
C ASN A 101 4.85 16.93 -6.10
N ILE A 102 5.02 18.21 -5.77
CA ILE A 102 3.97 19.02 -5.15
C ILE A 102 3.43 19.99 -6.19
N ILE A 103 2.10 20.02 -6.35
CA ILE A 103 1.41 20.93 -7.27
C ILE A 103 0.44 21.77 -6.47
N LEU A 104 0.50 23.09 -6.68
CA LEU A 104 -0.45 24.02 -6.08
C LEU A 104 -1.67 24.13 -7.00
N VAL A 105 -2.87 23.92 -6.45
CA VAL A 105 -4.14 24.00 -7.16
C VAL A 105 -4.89 25.22 -6.68
N SER A 106 -5.45 26.00 -7.60
CA SER A 106 -6.24 27.18 -7.24
C SER A 106 -7.10 27.64 -8.41
N GLU A 107 -8.19 28.32 -8.10
CA GLU A 107 -9.03 29.04 -9.06
C GLU A 107 -8.51 30.47 -9.32
N ASP A 108 -7.48 30.91 -8.59
CA ASP A 108 -6.90 32.24 -8.73
C ASP A 108 -5.92 32.34 -9.92
N ASP A 109 -5.64 33.58 -10.36
CA ASP A 109 -4.70 33.85 -11.47
C ASP A 109 -3.31 33.25 -11.25
N VAL A 110 -2.72 32.77 -12.35
CA VAL A 110 -1.42 32.06 -12.41
C VAL A 110 -0.30 32.87 -11.75
N SER A 111 -0.28 34.19 -11.94
CA SER A 111 0.76 35.07 -11.39
C SER A 111 0.79 35.09 -9.85
N ILE A 112 -0.36 34.89 -9.21
CA ILE A 112 -0.46 34.82 -7.74
C ILE A 112 0.08 33.47 -7.26
N LEU A 113 -0.15 32.40 -8.01
CA LEU A 113 0.38 31.07 -7.70
C LEU A 113 1.89 31.00 -7.90
N GLU A 114 2.41 31.59 -8.97
CA GLU A 114 3.84 31.64 -9.25
C GLU A 114 4.59 32.42 -8.18
N ASP A 115 4.06 33.55 -7.71
CA ASP A 115 4.65 34.30 -6.60
C ASP A 115 4.69 33.47 -5.31
N ILE A 116 3.62 32.73 -5.00
CA ILE A 116 3.58 31.83 -3.84
C ILE A 116 4.57 30.67 -4.00
N ALA A 117 4.60 30.03 -5.17
CA ALA A 117 5.50 28.92 -5.46
C ALA A 117 6.97 29.34 -5.38
N CYS A 118 7.30 30.49 -5.99
CA CYS A 118 8.65 31.07 -6.00
C CYS A 118 9.11 31.45 -4.57
N LYS A 119 8.24 32.09 -3.79
CA LYS A 119 8.52 32.40 -2.37
C LYS A 119 8.77 31.15 -1.52
N CYS A 120 8.18 30.02 -1.88
CA CYS A 120 8.29 28.76 -1.15
C CYS A 120 9.43 27.86 -1.63
N GLY A 121 10.21 28.26 -2.64
CA GLY A 121 11.28 27.43 -3.20
C GLY A 121 10.79 26.28 -4.08
N LEU A 122 9.51 26.30 -4.47
CA LEU A 122 8.94 25.41 -5.49
C LEU A 122 9.32 25.98 -6.87
N LEU A 123 10.60 25.91 -7.24
CA LEU A 123 11.08 26.37 -8.56
C LEU A 123 10.75 25.35 -9.67
N PRO A 124 10.55 25.81 -10.93
CA PRO A 124 9.54 25.29 -11.83
C PRO A 124 10.15 24.41 -12.92
N ASN A 125 9.58 23.22 -13.11
CA ASN A 125 9.25 22.86 -14.49
C ASN A 125 7.95 23.61 -14.80
N ALA A 126 8.09 24.74 -15.50
CA ALA A 126 7.03 25.73 -15.75
C ALA A 126 5.80 25.17 -16.50
N ASP A 127 5.89 23.95 -17.02
CA ASP A 127 4.82 23.36 -17.83
C ASP A 127 3.71 22.67 -17.01
N LYS A 128 3.75 22.66 -15.67
CA LYS A 128 2.86 21.78 -14.86
C LYS A 128 2.25 22.38 -13.60
N LEU A 129 2.23 23.70 -13.47
CA LEU A 129 1.85 24.41 -12.24
C LEU A 129 0.42 24.98 -12.23
N LYS A 130 -0.35 24.77 -13.30
CA LYS A 130 -1.70 25.35 -13.43
C LYS A 130 -2.75 24.26 -13.43
N LEU A 131 -3.67 24.33 -12.48
CA LEU A 131 -4.92 23.60 -12.55
C LEU A 131 -6.04 24.32 -11.84
N GLU A 132 -7.02 24.77 -12.61
CA GLU A 132 -8.31 25.22 -12.09
C GLU A 132 -9.10 24.00 -11.58
N ALA A 133 -9.93 24.18 -10.56
CA ALA A 133 -10.72 23.08 -9.98
C ALA A 133 -11.65 22.41 -11.03
N LYS A 134 -12.08 23.13 -12.07
CA LYS A 134 -12.86 22.59 -13.20
C LYS A 134 -12.02 21.76 -14.19
N ASP A 135 -10.74 22.07 -14.31
CA ASP A 135 -9.80 21.32 -15.15
C ASP A 135 -9.17 20.13 -14.42
N PHE A 136 -9.41 19.99 -13.10
CA PHE A 136 -8.89 18.89 -12.28
C PHE A 136 -9.29 17.52 -12.80
N GLN A 137 -10.53 17.38 -13.23
CA GLN A 137 -11.03 16.19 -13.89
C GLN A 137 -10.27 15.90 -15.19
N ASN A 138 -10.04 16.92 -16.02
CA ASN A 138 -9.27 16.76 -17.26
C ASN A 138 -7.80 16.42 -16.98
N TYR A 139 -7.20 16.97 -15.92
CA TYR A 139 -5.83 16.63 -15.54
C TYR A 139 -5.69 15.25 -14.94
N ILE A 140 -6.62 14.81 -14.09
CA ILE A 140 -6.63 13.44 -13.60
C ILE A 140 -6.80 12.50 -14.80
N ASN A 141 -7.75 12.79 -15.68
CA ASN A 141 -7.95 12.01 -16.90
C ASN A 141 -6.70 12.02 -17.79
N ASP A 142 -6.04 13.15 -18.00
CA ASP A 142 -4.81 13.27 -18.80
C ASP A 142 -3.63 12.52 -18.16
N LYS A 143 -3.44 12.67 -16.84
CA LYS A 143 -2.42 11.93 -16.06
C LYS A 143 -2.69 10.44 -15.99
N GLN A 144 -3.95 10.03 -15.97
CA GLN A 144 -4.37 8.64 -16.05
C GLN A 144 -4.16 8.11 -17.47
N MET A 145 -4.55 8.87 -18.51
CA MET A 145 -4.41 8.59 -19.95
C MET A 145 -2.95 8.56 -20.44
N ASP A 146 -2.02 9.20 -19.73
CA ASP A 146 -0.56 9.01 -19.81
C ASP A 146 -0.15 7.59 -19.27
N GLU A 147 -0.98 6.58 -19.58
CA GLU A 147 -1.15 5.23 -19.03
C GLU A 147 0.11 4.36 -19.00
N LYS A 148 1.23 4.86 -19.53
CA LYS A 148 2.53 4.17 -19.44
C LYS A 148 3.31 4.48 -18.16
N LYS A 149 2.84 5.37 -17.26
CA LYS A 149 3.62 5.77 -16.06
C LYS A 149 3.00 5.59 -14.68
N GLY A 150 1.74 5.20 -14.52
CA GLY A 150 1.20 4.77 -13.21
C GLY A 150 1.33 5.80 -12.08
N HIS A 151 0.98 7.06 -12.36
CA HIS A 151 1.01 8.13 -11.35
C HIS A 151 -0.16 7.97 -10.38
N THR A 152 0.11 8.12 -9.09
CA THR A 152 -0.92 8.19 -8.03
C THR A 152 -0.96 9.62 -7.52
N VAL A 153 -2.17 10.20 -7.46
CA VAL A 153 -2.40 11.60 -7.09
C VAL A 153 -3.11 11.66 -5.74
N ALA A 154 -2.51 12.35 -4.78
CA ALA A 154 -3.16 12.71 -3.52
C ALA A 154 -3.61 14.18 -3.58
N MET A 155 -4.84 14.46 -3.14
CA MET A 155 -5.41 15.82 -3.14
C MET A 155 -5.64 16.31 -1.72
N VAL A 156 -5.16 17.51 -1.41
CA VAL A 156 -5.36 18.18 -0.12
C VAL A 156 -6.37 19.31 -0.30
N GLY A 157 -7.53 19.18 0.35
CA GLY A 157 -8.63 20.12 0.26
C GLY A 157 -9.11 20.61 1.63
N ILE A 158 -9.39 21.92 1.74
CA ILE A 158 -10.00 22.51 2.94
C ILE A 158 -11.45 22.92 2.69
N LYS A 159 -11.72 23.47 1.51
CA LYS A 159 -13.00 24.07 1.15
C LYS A 159 -13.97 23.08 0.52
N THR A 160 -15.25 23.39 0.60
CA THR A 160 -16.35 22.56 0.06
C THR A 160 -16.35 22.46 -1.46
N ASN A 161 -15.86 23.47 -2.17
CA ASN A 161 -15.71 23.44 -3.63
C ASN A 161 -14.72 22.37 -4.12
N MET A 162 -13.85 21.85 -3.24
CA MET A 162 -12.85 20.84 -3.57
C MET A 162 -13.34 19.40 -3.37
N ILE A 163 -14.56 19.20 -2.87
CA ILE A 163 -15.13 17.85 -2.66
C ILE A 163 -15.10 16.98 -3.93
N PRO A 164 -15.45 17.48 -5.14
CA PRO A 164 -15.34 16.69 -6.36
C PRO A 164 -13.91 16.23 -6.63
N ALA A 165 -12.93 17.14 -6.50
CA ALA A 165 -11.52 16.85 -6.69
C ALA A 165 -10.96 15.87 -5.64
N LEU A 166 -11.42 15.97 -4.39
CA LEU A 166 -11.06 15.03 -3.31
C LEU A 166 -11.54 13.61 -3.61
N LYS A 167 -12.75 13.47 -4.18
CA LYS A 167 -13.32 12.17 -4.55
C LYS A 167 -12.74 11.57 -5.83
N GLU A 168 -12.22 12.40 -6.72
CA GLU A 168 -11.63 11.96 -7.98
C GLU A 168 -10.15 11.58 -7.85
N ALA A 169 -9.46 12.11 -6.84
CA ALA A 169 -8.08 11.74 -6.53
C ALA A 169 -7.97 10.29 -6.01
N ASP A 170 -6.80 9.65 -6.17
CA ASP A 170 -6.55 8.31 -5.60
C ASP A 170 -6.59 8.32 -4.06
N VAL A 171 -6.25 9.47 -3.45
CA VAL A 171 -6.33 9.70 -2.00
C VAL A 171 -6.75 11.14 -1.70
N GLY A 172 -7.88 11.30 -1.04
CA GLY A 172 -8.35 12.59 -0.52
C GLY A 172 -7.88 12.87 0.91
N ILE A 173 -7.25 14.02 1.13
CA ILE A 173 -6.67 14.43 2.41
C ILE A 173 -7.26 15.76 2.85
N THR A 174 -7.65 15.86 4.13
CA THR A 174 -8.21 17.09 4.72
C THR A 174 -7.57 17.39 6.06
N ILE A 175 -7.69 18.64 6.55
CA ILE A 175 -7.13 19.06 7.83
C ILE A 175 -8.27 19.30 8.80
N GLN A 176 -8.26 18.62 9.94
CA GLN A 176 -9.36 18.68 10.92
C GLN A 176 -9.69 20.10 11.38
N THR A 177 -8.69 20.94 11.64
CA THR A 177 -8.87 22.28 12.22
C THR A 177 -9.49 23.28 11.24
N PHE A 178 -9.19 23.13 9.95
CA PHE A 178 -9.57 24.11 8.93
C PHE A 178 -10.73 23.65 8.03
N SER A 179 -10.99 22.35 7.95
CA SER A 179 -12.00 21.78 7.07
C SER A 179 -13.38 21.71 7.73
N THR A 180 -14.42 21.98 6.95
CA THR A 180 -15.82 21.78 7.38
C THR A 180 -16.15 20.29 7.47
N GLU A 181 -17.16 19.92 8.26
CA GLU A 181 -17.58 18.53 8.43
C GLU A 181 -17.92 17.85 7.09
N MET A 182 -18.54 18.59 6.17
CA MET A 182 -18.87 18.10 4.83
C MET A 182 -17.62 17.68 4.01
N VAL A 183 -16.53 18.42 4.16
CA VAL A 183 -15.25 18.13 3.51
C VAL A 183 -14.58 16.94 4.17
N ARG A 184 -14.62 16.86 5.51
CA ARG A 184 -14.04 15.76 6.30
C ARG A 184 -14.71 14.42 6.00
N GLN A 185 -16.03 14.40 5.80
CA GLN A 185 -16.77 13.18 5.41
C GLN A 185 -16.51 12.76 3.95
N SER A 186 -15.92 13.63 3.14
CA SER A 186 -15.63 13.36 1.73
C SER A 186 -14.16 13.00 1.48
N SER A 187 -13.36 12.78 2.54
CA SER A 187 -11.93 12.52 2.45
C SER A 187 -11.53 11.21 3.08
N ASP A 188 -10.58 10.51 2.47
CA ASP A 188 -10.10 9.22 2.96
C ASP A 188 -9.22 9.34 4.21
N ILE A 189 -8.50 10.44 4.34
CA ILE A 189 -7.56 10.70 5.45
C ILE A 189 -7.75 12.12 5.97
N ILE A 190 -8.05 12.24 7.27
CA ILE A 190 -8.12 13.51 7.98
C ILE A 190 -6.85 13.66 8.79
N ILE A 191 -6.03 14.67 8.52
CA ILE A 191 -4.88 15.00 9.35
C ILE A 191 -5.38 15.75 10.59
N VAL A 192 -4.99 15.26 11.77
CA VAL A 192 -5.32 15.89 13.04
C VAL A 192 -4.14 16.78 13.40
N ASP A 193 -4.36 18.08 13.37
CA ASP A 193 -3.34 19.09 13.62
C ASP A 193 -2.81 18.94 15.06
N GLY A 194 -1.49 18.91 15.23
CA GLY A 194 -0.80 18.72 16.49
C GLY A 194 0.45 19.59 16.56
N ASN A 195 1.42 19.29 17.43
CA ASN A 195 2.66 20.08 17.57
C ASN A 195 3.62 20.02 16.36
N LEU A 196 3.23 19.39 15.24
CA LEU A 196 4.07 19.15 14.07
C LEU A 196 3.46 19.80 12.84
N SER A 197 4.32 20.28 11.93
CA SER A 197 3.91 20.83 10.64
C SER A 197 3.08 19.81 9.85
N PHE A 198 2.08 20.30 9.11
CA PHE A 198 1.24 19.47 8.23
C PHE A 198 2.07 18.61 7.27
N LEU A 199 3.14 19.19 6.70
CA LEU A 199 4.02 18.50 5.76
C LEU A 199 4.77 17.35 6.44
N ASP A 200 5.23 17.48 7.69
CA ASP A 200 5.86 16.37 8.43
C ASP A 200 4.87 15.23 8.72
N SER A 201 3.62 15.59 9.06
CA SER A 201 2.54 14.61 9.22
C SER A 201 2.27 13.85 7.92
N LEU A 202 2.29 14.55 6.79
CA LEU A 202 2.12 13.96 5.47
C LEU A 202 3.33 13.10 5.05
N VAL A 203 4.57 13.51 5.38
CA VAL A 203 5.78 12.69 5.15
C VAL A 203 5.70 11.40 5.96
N THR A 204 5.28 11.51 7.22
CA THR A 204 5.09 10.37 8.11
C THR A 204 4.06 9.40 7.52
N LEU A 205 2.98 9.92 6.93
CA LEU A 205 1.94 9.13 6.27
C LEU A 205 2.48 8.35 5.06
N VAL A 206 3.19 9.02 4.14
CA VAL A 206 3.84 8.37 2.98
C VAL A 206 4.84 7.30 3.44
N ARG A 207 5.70 7.66 4.41
CA ARG A 207 6.71 6.76 4.96
C ARG A 207 6.10 5.48 5.53
N CYS A 208 4.98 5.61 6.24
CA CYS A 208 4.31 4.45 6.78
C CYS A 208 3.59 3.64 5.71
N GLY A 209 2.92 4.27 4.75
CA GLY A 209 2.35 3.58 3.59
C GLY A 209 3.39 2.73 2.86
N ARG A 210 4.63 3.23 2.71
CA ARG A 210 5.77 2.46 2.19
C ARG A 210 6.18 1.29 3.10
N CYS A 211 6.16 1.48 4.42
CA CYS A 211 6.49 0.45 5.41
C CYS A 211 5.49 -0.71 5.43
N ILE A 212 4.24 -0.46 5.84
CA ILE A 212 3.08 -0.76 4.99
C ILE A 212 3.24 -1.89 3.99
N TYR A 213 3.41 -1.43 2.76
CA TYR A 213 3.54 -2.23 1.57
C TYR A 213 4.77 -3.15 1.58
N ASP A 214 5.93 -2.70 2.07
CA ASP A 214 7.14 -3.55 2.13
C ASP A 214 6.95 -4.75 3.05
N ASN A 215 6.31 -4.54 4.21
CA ASN A 215 5.99 -5.60 5.15
C ASN A 215 4.99 -6.59 4.54
N ILE A 216 3.94 -6.09 3.86
CA ILE A 216 2.99 -6.94 3.12
C ILE A 216 3.72 -7.78 2.08
N ARG A 217 4.66 -7.19 1.35
CA ARG A 217 5.42 -7.88 0.30
C ARG A 217 6.33 -8.96 0.87
N LYS A 218 6.97 -8.71 2.01
CA LYS A 218 7.76 -9.72 2.74
C LYS A 218 6.88 -10.85 3.25
N TYR A 219 5.70 -10.53 3.77
CA TYR A 219 4.72 -11.50 4.26
C TYR A 219 4.20 -12.40 3.14
N MET A 220 3.73 -11.82 2.03
CA MET A 220 3.30 -12.58 0.87
C MET A 220 4.40 -13.52 0.36
N GLN A 221 5.66 -13.07 0.35
CA GLN A 221 6.78 -13.91 -0.04
C GLN A 221 6.98 -15.09 0.92
N LEU A 222 6.96 -14.85 2.24
CA LEU A 222 7.11 -15.89 3.26
C LEU A 222 6.01 -16.94 3.12
N GLU A 223 4.76 -16.50 3.06
CA GLU A 223 3.58 -17.34 2.98
C GLU A 223 3.58 -18.18 1.70
N LEU A 224 3.93 -17.59 0.55
CA LEU A 224 4.05 -18.34 -0.71
C LEU A 224 5.17 -19.38 -0.65
N THR A 225 6.31 -19.06 -0.02
CA THR A 225 7.43 -20.01 0.15
C THR A 225 6.99 -21.22 0.96
N MET A 226 6.35 -20.99 2.10
CA MET A 226 5.91 -22.04 3.02
C MET A 226 4.83 -22.92 2.39
N ASN A 227 3.84 -22.30 1.72
CA ASN A 227 2.78 -23.04 1.05
C ASN A 227 3.31 -23.90 -0.11
N ILE A 228 4.23 -23.38 -0.94
CA ILE A 228 4.87 -24.18 -2.02
C ILE A 228 5.73 -25.30 -1.42
N SER A 229 6.54 -25.01 -0.40
CA SER A 229 7.38 -26.01 0.26
C SER A 229 6.54 -27.14 0.88
N GLY A 230 5.46 -26.79 1.58
CA GLY A 230 4.54 -27.76 2.18
C GLY A 230 3.85 -28.63 1.13
N LEU A 231 3.44 -28.04 0.00
CA LEU A 231 2.86 -28.79 -1.12
C LEU A 231 3.87 -29.78 -1.73
N LEU A 232 5.12 -29.36 -1.94
CA LEU A 232 6.18 -30.22 -2.48
C LEU A 232 6.52 -31.37 -1.54
N ILE A 233 6.76 -31.09 -0.25
CA ILE A 233 7.08 -32.11 0.76
C ILE A 233 5.95 -33.14 0.85
N THR A 234 4.69 -32.68 0.89
CA THR A 234 3.53 -33.57 0.95
C THR A 234 3.38 -34.41 -0.31
N SER A 235 3.61 -33.81 -1.49
CA SER A 235 3.54 -34.51 -2.79
C SER A 235 4.60 -35.61 -2.89
N ILE A 236 5.85 -35.28 -2.57
CA ILE A 236 6.98 -36.23 -2.58
C ILE A 236 6.69 -37.37 -1.58
N THR A 237 6.34 -37.05 -0.34
CA THR A 237 6.11 -38.08 0.69
C THR A 237 4.94 -39.00 0.34
N THR A 238 3.85 -38.46 -0.23
CA THR A 238 2.69 -39.26 -0.66
C THR A 238 3.04 -40.18 -1.84
N MET A 239 3.93 -39.74 -2.74
CA MET A 239 4.41 -40.57 -3.84
C MET A 239 5.22 -41.77 -3.33
N PHE A 240 6.16 -41.53 -2.41
CA PHE A 240 7.11 -42.54 -1.91
C PHE A 240 6.53 -43.44 -0.80
N CYS A 241 5.94 -42.87 0.25
CA CYS A 241 5.47 -43.62 1.43
C CYS A 241 4.00 -44.05 1.33
N GLY A 242 3.20 -43.44 0.46
CA GLY A 242 1.77 -43.74 0.32
C GLY A 242 0.86 -43.18 1.42
N ASP A 243 1.42 -42.88 2.59
CA ASP A 243 0.76 -42.18 3.70
C ASP A 243 1.25 -40.73 3.82
N SER A 244 0.34 -39.83 4.23
CA SER A 244 0.71 -38.46 4.57
C SER A 244 1.38 -38.43 5.95
N PRO A 245 2.59 -37.86 6.08
CA PRO A 245 3.33 -37.83 7.36
C PRO A 245 2.63 -36.98 8.43
N ILE A 246 1.79 -36.03 7.99
CA ILE A 246 1.06 -35.11 8.86
C ILE A 246 -0.43 -35.30 8.59
N THR A 247 -1.23 -35.41 9.65
CA THR A 247 -2.69 -35.48 9.50
C THR A 247 -3.24 -34.16 8.99
N THR A 248 -4.33 -34.23 8.21
CA THR A 248 -4.96 -33.06 7.59
C THR A 248 -5.21 -31.90 8.55
N ILE A 249 -5.67 -32.22 9.77
CA ILE A 249 -6.00 -31.23 10.80
C ILE A 249 -4.73 -30.56 11.37
N GLN A 250 -3.66 -31.33 11.61
CA GLN A 250 -2.39 -30.81 12.11
C GLN A 250 -1.76 -29.82 11.12
N LEU A 251 -1.81 -30.12 9.82
CA LEU A 251 -1.27 -29.24 8.79
C LEU A 251 -2.04 -27.92 8.70
N VAL A 252 -3.38 -27.97 8.77
CA VAL A 252 -4.22 -26.77 8.76
C VAL A 252 -3.95 -25.90 9.98
N TRP A 253 -3.84 -26.51 11.18
CA TRP A 253 -3.50 -25.80 12.41
C TRP A 253 -2.12 -25.17 12.35
N ALA A 254 -1.10 -25.90 11.92
CA ALA A 254 0.25 -25.38 11.80
C ALA A 254 0.31 -24.22 10.80
N ASN A 255 -0.36 -24.36 9.65
CA ASN A 255 -0.43 -23.29 8.65
C ASN A 255 -1.10 -22.05 9.25
N PHE A 256 -2.30 -22.20 9.83
CA PHE A 256 -3.03 -21.09 10.44
C PHE A 256 -2.21 -20.35 11.51
N VAL A 257 -1.54 -21.08 12.41
CA VAL A 257 -0.71 -20.48 13.47
C VAL A 257 0.47 -19.71 12.88
N VAL A 258 1.15 -20.26 11.88
CA VAL A 258 2.31 -19.62 11.23
C VAL A 258 1.86 -18.42 10.39
N THR A 259 0.80 -18.57 9.59
CA THR A 259 0.20 -17.49 8.79
C THR A 259 -0.24 -16.33 9.69
N LEU A 260 -0.93 -16.62 10.80
CA LEU A 260 -1.42 -15.59 11.71
C LEU A 260 -0.30 -14.94 12.53
N LEU A 261 0.50 -15.73 13.27
CA LEU A 261 1.54 -15.19 14.16
C LEU A 261 2.73 -14.64 13.37
N GLY A 262 3.19 -15.37 12.35
CA GLY A 262 4.27 -14.94 11.47
C GLY A 262 3.85 -13.73 10.62
N GLY A 263 2.62 -13.72 10.14
CA GLY A 263 2.04 -12.58 9.44
C GLY A 263 1.93 -11.34 10.33
N LEU A 264 1.34 -11.45 11.52
CA LEU A 264 1.27 -10.32 12.46
C LEU A 264 2.66 -9.83 12.89
N GLY A 265 3.59 -10.73 13.19
CA GLY A 265 4.96 -10.35 13.59
C GLY A 265 5.69 -9.56 12.49
N LEU A 266 5.60 -10.02 11.24
CA LEU A 266 6.27 -9.37 10.11
C LEU A 266 5.55 -8.10 9.65
N LEU A 267 4.22 -8.09 9.71
CA LEU A 267 3.43 -6.92 9.31
C LEU A 267 3.53 -5.78 10.32
N THR A 268 3.74 -6.08 11.60
CA THR A 268 3.90 -5.08 12.66
C THR A 268 5.34 -4.58 12.84
N GLU A 269 6.29 -5.10 12.06
CA GLU A 269 7.69 -4.67 12.06
C GLU A 269 7.80 -3.16 11.78
N THR A 270 8.62 -2.46 12.56
CA THR A 270 8.75 -1.00 12.49
C THR A 270 9.51 -0.55 11.24
N PRO A 271 9.26 0.69 10.76
CA PRO A 271 9.88 1.20 9.54
C PRO A 271 11.40 1.24 9.66
N SER A 272 12.09 0.43 8.86
CA SER A 272 13.54 0.53 8.69
C SER A 272 13.91 1.89 8.11
N LYS A 273 15.00 2.48 8.62
CA LYS A 273 15.47 3.81 8.19
C LYS A 273 15.86 3.86 6.71
N GLU A 274 16.26 2.72 6.12
CA GLU A 274 16.63 2.60 4.69
C GLU A 274 15.44 2.70 3.71
N LEU A 275 14.19 2.62 4.18
CA LEU A 275 13.00 2.69 3.32
C LEU A 275 12.64 4.11 2.88
N ILE A 276 13.19 5.13 3.55
CA ILE A 276 12.89 6.55 3.26
C ILE A 276 13.53 6.97 1.93
N GLU A 277 14.73 6.46 1.65
CA GLU A 277 15.54 6.88 0.49
C GLU A 277 15.13 6.19 -0.81
N LYS A 278 14.21 5.23 -0.74
CA LYS A 278 13.75 4.55 -1.96
C LYS A 278 12.72 5.41 -2.70
N PRO A 279 12.84 5.57 -4.02
CA PRO A 279 11.85 6.27 -4.82
C PRO A 279 10.47 5.58 -4.74
N PRO A 280 9.37 6.28 -5.07
CA PRO A 280 8.02 5.72 -4.97
C PRO A 280 7.89 4.49 -5.87
N LEU A 281 7.26 3.45 -5.34
CA LEU A 281 7.07 2.19 -6.05
C LEU A 281 6.07 2.41 -7.20
N ARG A 282 6.43 2.00 -8.41
CA ARG A 282 5.53 2.05 -9.56
C ARG A 282 4.45 0.98 -9.40
N LYS A 283 3.18 1.34 -9.66
CA LYS A 283 2.04 0.39 -9.68
C LYS A 283 2.27 -0.83 -10.60
N THR A 284 3.18 -0.72 -11.58
CA THR A 284 3.53 -1.77 -12.56
C THR A 284 4.70 -2.66 -12.17
N GLU A 285 5.35 -2.47 -11.03
CA GLU A 285 6.37 -3.41 -10.58
C GLU A 285 5.73 -4.74 -10.15
N PRO A 286 6.16 -5.89 -10.71
CA PRO A 286 5.64 -7.17 -10.27
C PRO A 286 5.95 -7.36 -8.77
N LEU A 287 4.93 -7.78 -8.02
CA LEU A 287 5.02 -8.11 -6.60
C LEU A 287 6.23 -9.02 -6.29
N ILE A 288 6.64 -9.87 -7.24
CA ILE A 288 7.82 -10.72 -7.13
C ILE A 288 8.80 -10.41 -8.26
N ASN A 289 9.89 -9.69 -7.95
CA ASN A 289 10.98 -9.44 -8.90
C ASN A 289 11.87 -10.71 -9.05
N MET A 290 12.54 -10.87 -10.19
CA MET A 290 13.37 -12.03 -10.54
C MET A 290 14.55 -12.24 -9.58
N ALA A 291 15.14 -11.15 -9.08
CA ALA A 291 16.14 -11.21 -8.00
C ALA A 291 15.57 -11.79 -6.70
N ARG A 292 14.27 -11.58 -6.47
CA ARG A 292 13.55 -12.11 -5.32
C ARG A 292 13.15 -13.57 -5.51
N TRP A 293 12.83 -13.99 -6.74
CA TRP A 293 12.70 -15.41 -7.12
C TRP A 293 14.00 -16.20 -6.89
N ARG A 294 15.18 -15.59 -7.12
CA ARG A 294 16.47 -16.20 -6.75
C ARG A 294 16.62 -16.42 -5.25
N LYS A 295 16.26 -15.42 -4.43
CA LYS A 295 16.25 -15.60 -2.96
C LYS A 295 15.20 -16.63 -2.52
N LEU A 296 14.04 -16.64 -3.16
CA LEU A 296 12.96 -17.59 -2.91
C LEU A 296 13.41 -19.02 -3.20
N SER A 297 13.97 -19.28 -4.38
CA SER A 297 14.50 -20.60 -4.76
C SER A 297 15.62 -21.06 -3.82
N SER A 298 16.54 -20.18 -3.42
CA SER A 298 17.59 -20.54 -2.45
C SER A 298 17.03 -20.95 -1.08
N LYS A 299 16.02 -20.24 -0.56
CA LYS A 299 15.36 -20.59 0.71
C LYS A 299 14.54 -21.87 0.59
N LEU A 300 13.87 -22.07 -0.53
CA LEU A 300 13.12 -23.30 -0.81
C LEU A 300 14.06 -24.51 -0.84
N CYS A 301 15.24 -24.39 -1.46
CA CYS A 301 16.26 -25.44 -1.47
C CYS A 301 16.77 -25.76 -0.05
N ILE A 302 16.99 -24.76 0.80
CA ILE A 302 17.40 -24.98 2.19
C ILE A 302 16.30 -25.72 2.97
N ASN A 303 15.05 -25.25 2.88
CA ASN A 303 13.91 -25.87 3.57
C ASN A 303 13.60 -27.29 3.09
N LEU A 304 13.93 -27.64 1.84
CA LEU A 304 13.77 -28.99 1.30
C LEU A 304 14.94 -29.91 1.64
N ALA A 305 16.10 -29.36 2.02
CA ALA A 305 17.31 -30.11 2.36
C ALA A 305 17.46 -30.38 3.87
N SER A 306 16.72 -29.65 4.71
CA SER A 306 16.61 -29.82 6.17
C SER A 306 15.49 -30.78 6.55
#